data_AF-A0A1Y6C884-F1
#
_entry.id   AF-A0A1Y6C884-F1
#
_cell.length_a   1.000
_cell.length_b   1.000
_cell.length_c   1.000
_cell.angle_alpha   90.00
_cell.angle_beta   90.00
_cell.angle_gamma   90.00
#
_symmetry.space_group_name_H-M   'P 1'
#
loop_
_entity.id
_entity.type
_entity.pdbx_description
1 polymer ?
#
loop_
_entity_poly.entity_id
_entity_poly.type
_entity_poly.pdbx_seq_one_letter_code
_entity_poly.pdbx_strand_id
1 'polypeptide(L)' 'MLSDEEKSWVREWAPKIFGTAYLLCIMAMMGAHPRPGSLDSIRTALVAGLPWALGLGALGTVGALLWRRRA' A
#
# COMPACT_ATOMS: atom_id res chain seq x y z
N MET A 1 -17.07 3.64 16.07
CA MET A 1 -16.43 4.97 15.94
C MET A 1 -15.00 4.82 16.45
N LEU A 2 -13.98 5.27 15.71
CA LEU A 2 -12.58 5.16 16.15
C LEU A 2 -12.33 6.09 17.35
N SER A 3 -11.55 5.65 18.35
CA SER A 3 -11.07 6.51 19.43
C SER A 3 -10.10 7.57 18.89
N ASP A 4 -9.84 8.64 19.64
CA ASP A 4 -8.89 9.67 19.21
C ASP A 4 -7.44 9.14 19.15
N GLU A 5 -7.12 8.16 19.99
CA GLU A 5 -5.86 7.40 19.92
C GLU A 5 -5.78 6.55 18.64
N GLU A 6 -6.85 5.83 18.28
CA GLU A 6 -6.89 5.06 17.04
C GLU A 6 -6.76 5.99 15.81
N LYS A 7 -7.38 7.17 15.85
CA LYS A 7 -7.26 8.17 14.76
C LYS A 7 -5.84 8.70 14.64
N SER A 8 -5.15 8.99 15.75
CA SER A 8 -3.76 9.47 15.71
C SER A 8 -2.84 8.40 15.16
N TRP A 9 -3.03 7.14 15.58
CA TRP A 9 -2.30 6.00 15.09
C TRP A 9 -2.52 5.79 13.59
N VAL A 10 -3.77 5.81 13.11
CA VAL A 10 -4.08 5.69 11.68
C VAL A 10 -3.45 6.81 10.87
N ARG A 11 -3.49 8.06 11.36
CA ARG A 11 -2.83 9.19 10.67
C ARG A 11 -1.33 9.01 10.55
N GLU A 12 -0.69 8.40 11.53
CA GLU A 12 0.75 8.14 11.51
C GLU A 12 1.12 6.95 10.62
N TRP A 13 0.37 5.85 10.73
CA TRP A 13 0.74 4.56 10.15
C TRP A 13 0.14 4.29 8.78
N ALA A 14 -1.07 4.77 8.49
CA ALA A 14 -1.69 4.60 7.17
C ALA A 14 -0.77 5.10 6.03
N PRO A 15 -0.20 6.32 6.03
CA PRO A 15 0.66 6.75 4.94
C PRO A 15 1.92 5.89 4.80
N LYS A 16 2.48 5.37 5.91
CA LYS A 16 3.64 4.46 5.87
C LYS A 16 3.26 3.12 5.22
N ILE A 17 2.15 2.52 5.66
CA ILE A 17 1.65 1.24 5.13
C ILE A 17 1.31 1.38 3.63
N PHE A 18 0.59 2.43 3.25
CA PHE A 18 0.25 2.70 1.85
C PHE A 18 1.49 2.96 1.00
N GLY A 19 2.46 3.73 1.50
CA GLY A 19 3.72 3.99 0.80
C GLY A 19 4.51 2.71 0.55
N THR A 20 4.66 1.85 1.57
CA THR A 20 5.32 0.55 1.41
C THR A 20 4.56 -0.36 0.44
N ALA A 21 3.24 -0.47 0.57
CA ALA A 21 2.41 -1.25 -0.34
C ALA A 21 2.55 -0.77 -1.79
N TYR A 22 2.61 0.55 -2.00
CA TYR A 22 2.80 1.14 -3.32
C TYR A 22 4.15 0.79 -3.94
N LEU A 23 5.24 0.91 -3.19
CA LEU A 23 6.57 0.54 -3.66
C LEU A 23 6.65 -0.94 -4.03
N LEU A 24 6.07 -1.83 -3.19
CA LEU A 24 6.01 -3.26 -3.48
C LEU A 24 5.20 -3.57 -4.74
N CYS A 25 4.07 -2.88 -4.94
CA CYS A 25 3.25 -3.04 -6.15
C CYS A 25 3.99 -2.58 -7.41
N ILE A 26 4.68 -1.43 -7.35
CA ILE A 26 5.49 -0.95 -8.47
C ILE A 26 6.56 -1.98 -8.81
N MET A 27 7.32 -2.48 -7.82
CA MET A 27 8.36 -3.47 -8.07
C MET A 27 7.80 -4.76 -8.68
N ALA A 28 6.69 -5.26 -8.16
CA ALA A 28 6.03 -6.45 -8.68
C ALA A 28 5.57 -6.25 -10.14
N MET A 29 4.94 -5.11 -10.44
CA MET A 29 4.46 -4.79 -11.79
C MET A 29 5.59 -4.57 -12.79
N MET A 30 6.69 -3.92 -12.36
CA MET A 30 7.87 -3.77 -13.21
C MET A 30 8.50 -5.13 -13.54
N GLY A 31 8.58 -6.04 -12.57
CA GLY A 31 9.09 -7.40 -12.77
C GLY A 31 8.20 -8.27 -13.65
N ALA A 32 6.88 -8.05 -13.62
CA ALA A 32 5.91 -8.77 -14.46
C ALA A 32 5.80 -8.21 -15.89
N HIS A 33 6.42 -7.05 -16.18
CA HIS A 33 6.34 -6.43 -17.50
C HIS A 33 7.16 -7.20 -18.55
N PRO A 34 6.72 -7.34 -19.81
CA PRO A 34 7.47 -8.05 -20.86
C PRO A 34 8.86 -7.48 -21.16
N ARG A 35 9.10 -6.22 -20.78
CA ARG A 35 10.40 -5.52 -20.90
C ARG A 35 10.76 -4.83 -19.58
N PRO A 36 11.26 -5.56 -18.57
CA PRO A 36 11.63 -5.00 -17.29
C PRO A 36 12.74 -3.95 -17.44
N GLY A 37 12.66 -2.84 -16.71
CA GLY A 37 13.68 -1.77 -16.73
C GLY A 37 13.56 -0.75 -17.88
N SER A 38 12.59 -0.93 -18.79
CA SER A 38 12.24 0.10 -19.78
C SER A 38 11.41 1.23 -19.16
N LEU A 39 11.45 2.42 -19.75
CA LEU A 39 10.61 3.55 -19.33
C LEU A 39 9.11 3.21 -19.36
N ASP A 40 8.68 2.39 -20.33
CA ASP A 40 7.30 1.91 -20.43
C ASP A 40 6.90 1.00 -19.28
N SER A 41 7.82 0.15 -18.79
CA SER A 41 7.56 -0.69 -17.62
C SER A 41 7.36 0.14 -16.35
N ILE A 42 8.16 1.21 -16.19
CA ILE A 42 8.04 2.13 -15.05
C ILE A 42 6.72 2.88 -15.13
N ARG A 43 6.37 3.42 -16.30
CA ARG A 43 5.11 4.16 -16.50
C ARG A 43 3.90 3.27 -16.22
N THR A 44 3.91 2.05 -16.77
CA THR A 44 2.84 1.07 -16.54
C THR A 44 2.73 0.71 -15.07
N ALA A 45 3.86 0.46 -14.39
CA ALA A 45 3.88 0.08 -12.98
C ALA A 45 3.43 1.22 -12.04
N LEU A 46 3.75 2.48 -12.36
CA LEU A 46 3.29 3.64 -11.58
C LEU A 46 1.77 3.81 -11.67
N VAL A 47 1.19 3.64 -12.86
CA VAL A 47 -0.26 3.80 -13.06
C VAL A 47 -1.03 2.58 -12.53
N ALA A 48 -0.59 1.37 -12.88
CA ALA A 48 -1.25 0.14 -12.51
C ALA A 48 -0.97 -0.28 -11.05
N GLY A 49 0.12 0.18 -10.44
CA GLY A 49 0.46 -0.12 -9.06
C GLY A 49 -0.43 0.61 -8.04
N LEU A 50 -1.01 1.76 -8.42
CA LEU A 50 -1.80 2.59 -7.51
C LEU A 50 -3.07 1.90 -6.98
N PRO A 51 -3.95 1.26 -7.82
CA PRO A 51 -5.11 0.54 -7.32
C PRO A 51 -4.75 -0.62 -6.37
N TRP A 52 -3.69 -1.36 -6.68
CA TRP A 52 -3.22 -2.46 -5.85
C TRP A 52 -2.67 -1.97 -4.51
N ALA A 53 -1.91 -0.88 -4.53
CA ALA A 53 -1.42 -0.23 -3.33
C ALA A 53 -2.55 0.27 -2.42
N LEU A 54 -3.61 0.83 -3.02
CA LEU A 54 -4.77 1.28 -2.28
C LEU A 54 -5.49 0.11 -1.61
N GLY A 55 -5.70 -0.99 -2.34
CA GLY A 55 -6.33 -2.19 -1.81
C GLY A 55 -5.52 -2.85 -0.69
N LEU A 56 -4.22 -3.09 -0.93
CA LEU A 56 -3.33 -3.70 0.07
C LEU A 56 -3.09 -2.78 1.26
N GLY A 57 -2.97 -1.47 1.04
CA GLY A 57 -2.82 -0.47 2.10
C GLY A 57 -4.05 -0.40 3.01
N ALA A 58 -5.26 -0.43 2.43
CA ALA A 58 -6.50 -0.48 3.18
C ALA A 58 -6.62 -1.78 4.00
N LEU A 59 -6.34 -2.93 3.38
CA LEU A 59 -6.35 -4.23 4.06
C LEU A 59 -5.31 -4.28 5.18
N GLY A 60 -4.09 -3.79 4.95
CA GLY A 60 -3.04 -3.74 5.96
C GLY A 60 -3.40 -2.83 7.14
N THR A 61 -4.01 -1.67 6.86
CA THR A 61 -4.44 -0.73 7.91
C THR A 61 -5.59 -1.30 8.73
N VAL A 62 -6.61 -1.88 8.08
CA VAL A 62 -7.75 -2.52 8.77
C VAL A 62 -7.29 -3.75 9.56
N GLY A 63 -6.44 -4.60 8.97
CA GLY A 63 -5.88 -5.77 9.63
C GLY A 63 -5.07 -5.40 10.87
N ALA A 64 -4.23 -4.37 10.81
CA ALA A 64 -3.47 -3.88 11.95
C ALA A 64 -4.37 -3.35 13.08
N LEU A 65 -5.45 -2.64 12.74
CA LEU A 65 -6.45 -2.18 13.71
C LEU A 65 -7.16 -3.36 14.38
N LEU A 66 -7.60 -4.36 13.61
CA LEU A 66 -8.25 -5.55 14.15
C LEU A 66 -7.30 -6.36 15.05
N TRP A 67 -6.04 -6.48 14.67
CA TRP A 67 -5.01 -7.11 15.49
C TRP A 67 -4.85 -6.39 16.82
N ARG A 68 -4.68 -5.06 16.79
CA ARG A 68 -4.57 -4.23 18.01
C ARG A 68 -5.78 -4.30 18.92
N ARG A 69 -6.99 -4.48 18.36
CA ARG A 69 -8.22 -4.63 19.15
C ARG A 69 -8.37 -6.00 19.80
N ARG A 70 -7.63 -6.99 19.31
CA ARG A 70 -7.61 -8.36 19.86
C ARG A 70 -6.52 -8.56 20.90
N ALA A 71 -5.45 -7.77 20.84
CA ALA A 71 -4.35 -7.73 21.79
C ALA A 71 -4.71 -6.88 23.02
#